data_AF-A0A2D6PQF1-F1
#
_entry.id   AF-A0A2D6PQF1-F1
#
_cell.length_a   1.000
_cell.length_b   1.000
_cell.length_c   1.000
_cell.angle_alpha   90.00
_cell.angle_beta   90.00
_cell.angle_gamma   90.00
#
_symmetry.space_group_name_H-M   'P 1'
#
loop_
_entity.id
_entity.type
_entity.pdbx_description
1 polymer ?
#
loop_
_entity_poly.entity_id
_entity_poly.type
_entity_poly.pdbx_seq_one_letter_code
_entity_poly.pdbx_strand_id
1 'polypeptide(L)'
;MLDRASTFSDPDIIAMLQTRFVPVAVDVWYEERRQDPAGKLYRRIVNQRDGMRPGRTTQGFYLFTPTGDLLQGWNNRDVRKVKRRLRKALASYTPPTSDPVGAGSLDRRFERTPPVGAVVVDVFSRIVKASWPPSQSRWDRVQREATGRDHLWLLPAEITEIVAGRWPATVTRRIARFHVIDNTRGEPPMWRSNEVTAAALKLESTADGYRLVGKIQVKSRKGDRGCDAALLGRVRVKEGRLTRLDIVARGSYFGHGRYTGGAPPGSFTLAVAFRLADPKATSTRVPPQGSRDLNGYLRAR
;
A
#
# COMPACT_ATOMS: atom_id res chain seq x y z
N MET A 1 -4.72 6.05 -4.93
CA MET A 1 -4.78 7.48 -4.53
C MET A 1 -5.70 8.27 -5.45
N LEU A 2 -5.42 8.35 -6.75
CA LEU A 2 -6.26 9.07 -7.72
C LEU A 2 -7.74 8.66 -7.64
N ASP A 3 -8.02 7.36 -7.63
CA ASP A 3 -9.39 6.84 -7.59
C ASP A 3 -10.15 7.28 -6.33
N ARG A 4 -9.46 7.36 -5.18
CA ARG A 4 -10.03 7.80 -3.89
C ARG A 4 -10.42 9.28 -3.93
N ALA A 5 -9.62 10.11 -4.58
CA ALA A 5 -9.85 11.54 -4.68
C ALA A 5 -10.76 11.93 -5.87
N SER A 6 -11.17 10.97 -6.71
CA SER A 6 -12.06 11.22 -7.85
C SER A 6 -13.29 10.32 -7.87
N THR A 7 -13.14 9.07 -8.26
CA THR A 7 -14.25 8.16 -8.54
C THR A 7 -14.95 7.75 -7.25
N PHE A 8 -14.16 7.45 -6.23
CA PHE A 8 -14.64 6.97 -4.94
C PHE A 8 -14.78 8.09 -3.89
N SER A 9 -14.83 9.34 -4.34
CA SER A 9 -15.29 10.49 -3.55
C SER A 9 -16.62 11.07 -4.06
N ASP A 10 -17.17 10.53 -5.16
CA ASP A 10 -18.47 10.94 -5.69
C ASP A 10 -19.60 10.19 -4.96
N PRO A 11 -20.56 10.90 -4.36
CA PRO A 11 -21.59 10.29 -3.51
C PRO A 11 -22.53 9.34 -4.27
N ASP A 12 -22.86 9.63 -5.53
CA ASP A 12 -23.75 8.76 -6.32
C ASP A 12 -23.05 7.44 -6.67
N ILE A 13 -21.75 7.50 -6.99
CA ILE A 13 -20.97 6.30 -7.24
C ILE A 13 -20.90 5.45 -5.97
N ILE A 14 -20.62 6.07 -4.82
CA ILE A 14 -20.60 5.38 -3.53
C ILE A 14 -21.95 4.72 -3.24
N ALA A 15 -23.05 5.46 -3.38
CA ALA A 15 -24.39 4.94 -3.15
C ALA A 15 -24.72 3.75 -4.07
N MET A 16 -24.40 3.84 -5.37
CA MET A 16 -24.58 2.72 -6.29
C MET A 16 -23.75 1.50 -5.86
N LEU A 17 -22.47 1.69 -5.55
CA LEU A 17 -21.57 0.59 -5.17
C LEU A 17 -21.99 -0.09 -3.86
N GLN A 18 -22.58 0.65 -2.92
CA GLN A 18 -23.05 0.12 -1.63
C GLN A 18 -24.38 -0.62 -1.73
N THR A 19 -25.24 -0.26 -2.69
CA THR A 19 -26.64 -0.76 -2.73
C THR A 19 -26.93 -1.68 -3.91
N ARG A 20 -26.16 -1.58 -5.01
CA ARG A 20 -26.44 -2.28 -6.28
C ARG A 20 -25.31 -3.19 -6.76
N PHE A 21 -24.16 -3.17 -6.10
CA PHE A 21 -22.99 -3.96 -6.47
C PHE A 21 -22.37 -4.63 -5.24
N VAL A 22 -21.53 -5.64 -5.49
CA VAL A 22 -20.60 -6.19 -4.51
C VAL A 22 -19.20 -5.67 -4.85
N PRO A 23 -18.71 -4.60 -4.20
CA PRO A 23 -17.42 -4.02 -4.54
C PRO A 23 -16.28 -4.89 -4.01
N VAL A 24 -15.33 -5.21 -4.89
CA VAL A 24 -14.10 -5.92 -4.53
C VAL A 24 -12.90 -5.13 -5.07
N ALA A 25 -11.89 -4.94 -4.22
CA ALA A 25 -10.60 -4.39 -4.61
C ALA A 25 -9.53 -5.48 -4.49
N VAL A 26 -8.74 -5.67 -5.55
CA VAL A 26 -7.67 -6.66 -5.60
C VAL A 26 -6.35 -6.01 -6.02
N ASP A 27 -5.23 -6.59 -5.60
CA ASP A 27 -3.92 -6.22 -6.12
C ASP A 27 -3.59 -7.14 -7.32
N VAL A 28 -3.60 -6.53 -8.50
CA VAL A 28 -3.30 -7.14 -9.80
C VAL A 28 -2.01 -7.94 -9.79
N TRP A 29 -1.02 -7.54 -8.98
CA TRP A 29 0.26 -8.23 -8.90
C TRP A 29 0.10 -9.68 -8.44
N TYR A 30 -0.82 -9.95 -7.48
CA TYR A 30 -1.10 -11.30 -6.99
C TYR A 30 -2.05 -12.04 -7.93
N GLU A 31 -3.17 -11.40 -8.32
CA GLU A 31 -4.27 -12.06 -9.05
C GLU A 31 -3.87 -12.54 -10.45
N GLU A 32 -2.99 -11.82 -11.14
CA GLU A 32 -2.45 -12.26 -12.42
C GLU A 32 -1.64 -13.57 -12.32
N ARG A 33 -1.07 -13.87 -11.14
CA ARG A 33 -0.05 -14.92 -10.97
C ARG A 33 -0.53 -16.14 -10.19
N ARG A 34 -1.47 -15.97 -9.26
CA ARG A 34 -1.99 -17.06 -8.42
C ARG A 34 -2.78 -18.09 -9.25
N GLN A 35 -2.67 -19.37 -8.88
CA GLN A 35 -3.23 -20.50 -9.66
C GLN A 35 -4.50 -21.11 -9.04
N ASP A 36 -4.99 -20.53 -7.95
CA ASP A 36 -6.24 -20.91 -7.28
C ASP A 36 -7.49 -20.33 -7.99
N PRO A 37 -8.71 -20.64 -7.52
CA PRO A 37 -9.94 -20.17 -8.16
C PRO A 37 -10.04 -18.65 -8.31
N ALA A 38 -9.53 -17.88 -7.35
CA ALA A 38 -9.55 -16.42 -7.40
C ALA A 38 -8.75 -15.89 -8.60
N GLY A 39 -7.51 -16.37 -8.78
CA GLY A 39 -6.69 -15.96 -9.93
C GLY A 39 -7.24 -16.42 -11.26
N LYS A 40 -7.84 -17.63 -11.31
CA LYS A 40 -8.51 -18.15 -12.51
C LYS A 40 -9.70 -17.26 -12.90
N LEU A 41 -10.54 -16.90 -11.93
CA LEU A 41 -11.67 -16.00 -12.14
C LEU A 41 -11.20 -14.62 -12.60
N TYR A 42 -10.19 -14.04 -11.93
CA TYR A 42 -9.61 -12.76 -12.33
C TYR A 42 -9.16 -12.77 -13.79
N ARG A 43 -8.35 -13.77 -14.19
CA ARG A 43 -7.85 -13.89 -15.56
C ARG A 43 -8.98 -14.10 -16.57
N ARG A 44 -10.00 -14.90 -16.23
CA ARG A 44 -11.19 -15.08 -17.07
C ARG A 44 -11.88 -13.74 -17.33
N ILE A 45 -12.06 -12.90 -16.32
CA ILE A 45 -12.75 -11.61 -16.45
C ILE A 45 -11.92 -10.62 -17.26
N VAL A 46 -10.64 -10.42 -16.92
CA VAL A 46 -9.84 -9.35 -17.55
C VAL A 46 -9.53 -9.63 -19.02
N ASN A 47 -9.45 -10.91 -19.42
CA ASN A 47 -9.21 -11.32 -20.80
C ASN A 47 -10.41 -11.06 -21.73
N GLN A 48 -11.61 -10.86 -21.19
CA GLN A 48 -12.81 -10.51 -21.98
C GLN A 48 -12.86 -9.02 -22.36
N ARG A 49 -11.99 -8.18 -21.80
CA ARG A 49 -12.04 -6.74 -22.07
C ARG A 49 -11.61 -6.42 -23.51
N ASP A 50 -12.39 -5.60 -24.19
CA ASP A 50 -12.08 -5.11 -25.54
C ASP A 50 -10.63 -4.60 -25.67
N GLY A 51 -9.91 -5.13 -26.66
CA GLY A 51 -8.52 -4.76 -26.95
C GLY A 51 -7.48 -5.28 -25.94
N MET A 52 -7.87 -6.19 -25.04
CA MET A 52 -6.93 -6.92 -24.19
C MET A 52 -6.07 -7.86 -25.05
N ARG A 53 -4.77 -7.86 -24.78
CA ARG A 53 -3.77 -8.71 -25.45
C ARG A 53 -2.61 -8.95 -24.50
N PRO A 54 -1.79 -10.00 -24.72
CA PRO A 54 -0.63 -10.28 -23.87
C PRO A 54 0.25 -9.03 -23.67
N GLY A 55 0.67 -8.78 -22.42
CA GLY A 55 1.51 -7.65 -22.05
C GLY A 55 0.77 -6.31 -21.84
N ARG A 56 -0.53 -6.19 -22.16
CA ARG A 56 -1.33 -5.04 -21.73
C ARG A 56 -1.56 -5.09 -20.22
N THR A 57 -1.64 -3.91 -19.60
CA THR A 57 -2.04 -3.82 -18.20
C THR A 57 -3.49 -4.27 -18.01
N THR A 58 -3.70 -5.14 -17.03
CA THR A 58 -5.04 -5.53 -16.58
C THR A 58 -5.59 -4.60 -15.48
N GLN A 59 -4.84 -3.57 -15.07
CA GLN A 59 -5.33 -2.56 -14.13
C GLN A 59 -6.57 -1.85 -14.69
N GLY A 60 -7.57 -1.64 -13.84
CA GLY A 60 -8.80 -0.94 -14.18
C GLY A 60 -9.97 -1.31 -13.29
N PHE A 61 -11.16 -0.94 -13.77
CA PHE A 61 -12.45 -1.29 -13.19
C PHE A 61 -13.15 -2.30 -14.10
N TYR A 62 -13.71 -3.33 -13.49
CA TYR A 62 -14.42 -4.41 -14.15
C TYR A 62 -15.76 -4.63 -13.43
N LEU A 63 -16.83 -4.67 -14.22
CA LEU A 63 -18.17 -5.07 -13.79
C LEU A 63 -18.46 -6.40 -14.46
N PHE A 64 -18.81 -7.41 -13.70
CA PHE A 64 -19.01 -8.77 -14.18
C PHE A 64 -20.11 -9.48 -13.39
N THR A 65 -20.70 -10.50 -13.98
CA THR A 65 -21.73 -11.35 -13.36
C THR A 65 -21.11 -12.30 -12.33
N PRO A 66 -21.91 -12.93 -11.44
CA PRO A 66 -21.39 -13.98 -10.54
C PRO A 66 -20.72 -15.16 -11.27
N THR A 67 -21.13 -15.43 -12.51
CA THR A 67 -20.55 -16.47 -13.38
C THR A 67 -19.20 -16.08 -14.00
N GLY A 68 -18.75 -14.83 -13.83
CA GLY A 68 -17.49 -14.33 -14.35
C GLY A 68 -17.56 -13.73 -15.76
N ASP A 69 -18.76 -13.39 -16.23
CA ASP A 69 -18.97 -12.81 -17.57
C ASP A 69 -18.90 -11.28 -17.49
N LEU A 70 -18.09 -10.68 -18.34
CA LEU A 70 -17.78 -9.26 -18.28
C LEU A 70 -18.95 -8.41 -18.82
N LEU A 71 -19.47 -7.51 -17.99
CA LEU A 71 -20.47 -6.52 -18.40
C LEU A 71 -19.81 -5.24 -18.93
N GLN A 72 -18.76 -4.75 -18.24
CA GLN A 72 -18.01 -3.55 -18.61
C GLN A 72 -16.57 -3.62 -18.08
N GLY A 73 -15.57 -3.20 -18.86
CA GLY A 73 -14.17 -3.08 -18.43
C GLY A 73 -13.49 -1.81 -18.94
N TRP A 74 -12.80 -1.06 -18.07
CA TRP A 74 -12.09 0.17 -18.46
C TRP A 74 -11.00 0.58 -17.45
N ASN A 75 -10.11 1.50 -17.83
CA ASN A 75 -9.10 2.09 -16.94
C ASN A 75 -9.11 3.63 -17.07
N ASN A 76 -10.24 4.24 -16.70
CA ASN A 76 -10.46 5.68 -16.74
C ASN A 76 -11.26 6.11 -15.51
N ARG A 77 -10.94 7.31 -14.99
CA ARG A 77 -11.36 7.82 -13.67
C ARG A 77 -12.28 9.03 -13.76
N ASP A 78 -12.73 9.35 -14.97
CA ASP A 78 -13.73 10.38 -15.21
C ASP A 78 -15.07 9.95 -14.62
N VAL A 79 -15.55 10.72 -13.65
CA VAL A 79 -16.76 10.44 -12.89
C VAL A 79 -17.98 10.26 -13.80
N ARG A 80 -18.13 11.10 -14.85
CA ARG A 80 -19.27 11.01 -15.77
C ARG A 80 -19.22 9.71 -16.57
N LYS A 81 -18.03 9.32 -17.06
CA LYS A 81 -17.82 8.04 -17.76
C LYS A 81 -18.07 6.85 -16.84
N VAL A 82 -17.62 6.89 -15.59
CA VAL A 82 -17.86 5.82 -14.60
C VAL A 82 -19.35 5.66 -14.32
N LYS A 83 -20.07 6.74 -13.99
CA LYS A 83 -21.53 6.70 -13.76
C LYS A 83 -22.28 6.10 -14.93
N ARG A 84 -21.94 6.50 -16.16
CA ARG A 84 -22.56 5.95 -17.37
C ARG A 84 -22.32 4.44 -17.50
N ARG A 85 -21.11 3.96 -17.23
CA ARG A 85 -20.79 2.53 -17.32
C ARG A 85 -21.47 1.71 -16.23
N LEU A 86 -21.54 2.21 -15.00
CA LEU A 86 -22.29 1.56 -13.90
C LEU A 86 -23.77 1.41 -14.27
N ARG A 87 -24.42 2.48 -14.74
CA ARG A 87 -25.82 2.44 -15.16
C ARG A 87 -26.05 1.51 -16.35
N LYS A 88 -25.16 1.54 -17.35
CA LYS A 88 -25.24 0.64 -18.50
C LYS A 88 -25.16 -0.83 -18.06
N ALA A 89 -24.25 -1.17 -17.15
CA ALA A 89 -24.13 -2.53 -16.64
C ALA A 89 -25.38 -2.98 -15.87
N LEU A 90 -25.96 -2.10 -15.03
CA LEU A 90 -27.20 -2.41 -14.32
C LEU A 90 -28.38 -2.62 -15.26
N ALA A 91 -28.48 -1.82 -16.33
CA ALA A 91 -29.55 -1.94 -17.32
C ALA A 91 -29.44 -3.22 -18.17
N SER A 92 -28.22 -3.71 -18.42
CA SER A 92 -27.98 -4.94 -19.18
C SER A 92 -27.90 -6.19 -18.32
N TYR A 93 -27.93 -6.07 -16.99
CA TYR A 93 -27.74 -7.20 -16.09
C TYR A 93 -29.04 -7.99 -15.94
N THR A 94 -28.97 -9.27 -16.32
CA THR A 94 -30.00 -10.26 -16.00
C THR A 94 -29.40 -11.25 -15.00
N PRO A 95 -30.00 -11.44 -13.80
CA PRO A 95 -29.48 -12.38 -12.82
C PRO A 95 -29.37 -13.79 -13.40
N PRO A 96 -28.17 -14.39 -13.48
CA PRO A 96 -28.06 -15.78 -13.89
C PRO A 96 -28.41 -16.69 -12.72
N THR A 97 -28.99 -17.86 -13.02
CA THR A 97 -28.95 -18.99 -12.08
C THR A 97 -27.53 -19.54 -12.10
N SER A 98 -26.86 -19.54 -10.96
CA SER A 98 -25.48 -20.06 -10.85
C SER A 98 -25.24 -20.64 -9.48
N ASP A 99 -24.55 -21.77 -9.43
CA ASP A 99 -24.11 -22.34 -8.17
C ASP A 99 -22.97 -21.51 -7.55
N PRO A 100 -22.91 -21.40 -6.22
CA PRO A 100 -21.77 -20.78 -5.55
C PRO A 100 -20.46 -21.47 -5.94
N VAL A 101 -19.49 -20.69 -6.40
CA VAL A 101 -18.13 -21.19 -6.62
C VAL A 101 -17.49 -21.43 -5.26
N GLY A 102 -17.16 -22.69 -4.95
CA GLY A 102 -16.42 -23.03 -3.74
C GLY A 102 -15.07 -22.32 -3.68
N ALA A 103 -14.65 -21.92 -2.48
CA ALA A 103 -13.40 -21.17 -2.27
C ALA A 103 -12.14 -21.89 -2.79
N GLY A 104 -12.21 -23.23 -2.90
CA GLY A 104 -11.11 -24.09 -3.33
C GLY A 104 -9.86 -23.96 -2.45
N SER A 105 -8.78 -24.60 -2.87
CA SER A 105 -7.47 -24.48 -2.21
C SER A 105 -6.78 -23.17 -2.59
N LEU A 106 -6.31 -22.41 -1.59
CA LEU A 106 -5.56 -21.17 -1.80
C LEU A 106 -4.14 -21.45 -2.33
N ASP A 107 -3.67 -20.60 -3.25
CA ASP A 107 -2.27 -20.58 -3.69
C ASP A 107 -1.41 -19.87 -2.63
N ARG A 108 -0.87 -20.66 -1.70
CA ARG A 108 -0.05 -20.17 -0.56
C ARG A 108 1.15 -19.33 -0.97
N ARG A 109 1.61 -19.40 -2.23
CA ARG A 109 2.71 -18.55 -2.74
C ARG A 109 2.32 -17.08 -2.80
N PHE A 110 1.03 -16.78 -2.91
CA PHE A 110 0.49 -15.42 -3.04
C PHE A 110 -0.41 -15.01 -1.87
N GLU A 111 -0.67 -15.91 -0.94
CA GLU A 111 -1.31 -15.57 0.33
C GLU A 111 -0.36 -14.74 1.21
N ARG A 112 -0.84 -13.59 1.68
CA ARG A 112 -0.07 -12.66 2.51
C ARG A 112 -0.91 -12.25 3.70
N THR A 113 -0.72 -12.97 4.79
CA THR A 113 -1.30 -12.64 6.09
C THR A 113 -0.19 -12.26 7.06
N PRO A 114 -0.46 -11.38 8.04
CA PRO A 114 0.49 -11.14 9.11
C PRO A 114 0.87 -12.46 9.79
N PRO A 115 2.16 -12.73 10.07
CA PRO A 115 2.55 -13.91 10.84
C PRO A 115 1.80 -13.98 12.17
N VAL A 116 1.59 -15.19 12.68
CA VAL A 116 0.89 -15.40 13.96
C VAL A 116 1.57 -14.60 15.07
N GLY A 117 0.76 -13.83 15.82
CA GLY A 117 1.24 -12.96 16.89
C GLY A 117 1.91 -11.66 16.43
N ALA A 118 1.99 -11.40 15.12
CA ALA A 118 2.50 -10.14 14.62
C ALA A 118 1.53 -8.98 14.95
N VAL A 119 2.10 -7.81 15.22
CA VAL A 119 1.35 -6.56 15.38
C VAL A 119 1.44 -5.77 14.08
N VAL A 120 0.29 -5.28 13.62
CA VAL A 120 0.19 -4.42 12.43
C VAL A 120 0.34 -2.96 12.84
N VAL A 121 1.17 -2.24 12.09
CA VAL A 121 1.42 -0.81 12.24
C VAL A 121 0.97 -0.13 10.94
N ASP A 122 0.07 0.84 11.05
CA ASP A 122 -0.31 1.71 9.95
C ASP A 122 0.86 2.62 9.57
N VAL A 123 1.15 2.71 8.28
CA VAL A 123 2.20 3.57 7.73
C VAL A 123 1.57 4.58 6.77
N PHE A 124 1.83 5.86 7.00
CA PHE A 124 1.36 6.95 6.15
C PHE A 124 2.54 7.74 5.63
N SER A 125 2.56 8.07 4.35
CA SER A 125 3.58 8.95 3.77
C SER A 125 2.95 10.21 3.18
N ARG A 126 3.66 11.33 3.27
CA ARG A 126 3.25 12.60 2.66
C ARG A 126 4.45 13.47 2.34
N ILE A 127 4.43 14.09 1.16
CA ILE A 127 5.35 15.18 0.84
C ILE A 127 4.87 16.43 1.59
N VAL A 128 5.67 16.91 2.54
CA VAL A 128 5.29 18.02 3.44
C VAL A 128 5.91 19.35 3.04
N LYS A 129 6.97 19.32 2.22
CA LYS A 129 7.59 20.53 1.65
C LYS A 129 8.22 20.18 0.31
N ALA A 130 7.91 20.92 -0.74
CA ALA A 130 8.47 20.72 -2.08
C ALA A 130 8.28 21.98 -2.93
N SER A 131 9.18 22.20 -3.88
CA SER A 131 9.01 23.21 -4.92
C SER A 131 8.35 22.56 -6.13
N TRP A 132 7.04 22.76 -6.27
CA TRP A 132 6.29 22.23 -7.41
C TRP A 132 6.21 23.27 -8.53
N PRO A 133 6.31 22.87 -9.82
CA PRO A 133 5.88 23.72 -10.91
C PRO A 133 4.37 24.03 -10.77
N PRO A 134 3.83 25.06 -11.43
CA PRO A 134 2.39 25.31 -11.47
C PRO A 134 1.60 24.05 -11.82
N SER A 135 0.45 23.87 -11.17
CA SER A 135 -0.44 22.73 -11.46
C SER A 135 -1.05 22.94 -12.84
N GLN A 136 -0.89 21.98 -13.75
CA GLN A 136 -1.47 22.04 -15.10
C GLN A 136 -2.84 21.36 -15.15
N SER A 137 -3.11 20.47 -14.20
CA SER A 137 -4.39 19.77 -14.10
C SER A 137 -4.84 19.54 -12.65
N ARG A 138 -6.12 19.21 -12.47
CA ARG A 138 -6.64 18.70 -11.19
C ARG A 138 -5.91 17.44 -10.71
N TRP A 139 -5.37 16.64 -11.64
CA TRP A 139 -4.71 15.38 -11.31
C TRP A 139 -3.35 15.62 -10.69
N ASP A 140 -2.64 16.65 -11.14
CA ASP A 140 -1.37 17.07 -10.54
C ASP A 140 -1.61 17.48 -9.09
N ARG A 141 -2.68 18.27 -8.83
CA ARG A 141 -3.05 18.67 -7.47
C ARG A 141 -3.30 17.45 -6.57
N VAL A 142 -4.09 16.48 -7.03
CA VAL A 142 -4.37 15.25 -6.29
C VAL A 142 -3.08 14.46 -6.01
N GLN A 143 -2.16 14.38 -6.97
CA GLN A 143 -0.87 13.69 -6.77
C GLN A 143 0.02 14.41 -5.75
N ARG A 144 0.01 15.74 -5.73
CA ARG A 144 0.80 16.56 -4.80
C ARG A 144 0.27 16.50 -3.36
N GLU A 145 -1.05 16.40 -3.20
CA GLU A 145 -1.73 16.37 -1.90
C GLU A 145 -1.96 14.96 -1.36
N ALA A 146 -1.55 13.95 -2.13
CA ALA A 146 -1.71 12.55 -1.83
C ALA A 146 -1.06 12.12 -0.51
N THR A 147 -1.73 11.18 0.15
CA THR A 147 -1.15 10.42 1.25
C THR A 147 -1.00 8.97 0.83
N GLY A 148 0.24 8.49 0.87
CA GLY A 148 0.56 7.08 0.73
C GLY A 148 0.10 6.31 1.96
N ARG A 149 -0.28 5.04 1.77
CA ARG A 149 -0.66 4.12 2.83
C ARG A 149 0.06 2.81 2.62
N ASP A 150 0.53 2.22 3.70
CA ASP A 150 1.17 0.91 3.75
C ASP A 150 1.01 0.35 5.17
N HIS A 151 1.47 -0.87 5.40
CA HIS A 151 1.55 -1.44 6.74
C HIS A 151 2.97 -1.90 7.04
N LEU A 152 3.33 -1.90 8.31
CA LEU A 152 4.52 -2.56 8.84
C LEU A 152 4.06 -3.71 9.74
N TRP A 153 4.65 -4.88 9.56
CA TRP A 153 4.48 -5.98 10.52
C TRP A 153 5.63 -5.98 11.52
N LEU A 154 5.28 -5.99 12.80
CA LEU A 154 6.20 -6.27 13.90
C LEU A 154 6.01 -7.72 14.34
N LEU A 155 7.09 -8.50 14.33
CA LEU A 155 7.04 -9.93 14.66
C LEU A 155 7.05 -10.15 16.18
N PRO A 156 6.58 -11.31 16.68
CA PRO A 156 6.55 -11.60 18.12
C PRO A 156 7.90 -11.38 18.82
N ALA A 157 9.00 -11.88 18.24
CA ALA A 157 10.34 -11.69 18.81
C ALA A 157 10.77 -10.21 18.85
N GLU A 158 10.40 -9.44 17.83
CA GLU A 158 10.67 -8.00 17.75
C GLU A 158 9.88 -7.23 18.80
N ILE A 159 8.63 -7.64 19.06
CA ILE A 159 7.81 -7.07 20.13
C ILE A 159 8.41 -7.36 21.50
N THR A 160 8.89 -8.58 21.74
CA THR A 160 9.58 -8.94 23.00
C THR A 160 10.79 -8.05 23.27
N GLU A 161 11.60 -7.77 22.24
CA GLU A 161 12.72 -6.84 22.36
C GLU A 161 12.27 -5.40 22.67
N ILE A 162 11.24 -4.90 21.98
CA ILE A 162 10.68 -3.55 22.21
C ILE A 162 10.15 -3.42 23.65
N VAL A 163 9.45 -4.46 24.14
CA VAL A 163 8.94 -4.53 25.51
C VAL A 163 10.09 -4.49 26.53
N ALA A 164 11.24 -5.09 26.20
CA ALA A 164 12.45 -5.05 27.00
C ALA A 164 13.30 -3.77 26.79
N GLY A 165 12.77 -2.74 26.14
CA GLY A 165 13.45 -1.46 25.92
C GLY A 165 14.55 -1.49 24.86
N ARG A 166 14.60 -2.53 24.01
CA ARG A 166 15.55 -2.64 22.90
C ARG A 166 14.86 -2.45 21.57
N TRP A 167 15.49 -1.73 20.65
CA TRP A 167 14.96 -1.60 19.29
C TRP A 167 15.56 -2.67 18.37
N PRO A 168 14.76 -3.55 17.75
CA PRO A 168 15.29 -4.64 16.94
C PRO A 168 15.93 -4.14 15.64
N ALA A 169 17.12 -4.63 15.33
CA ALA A 169 17.83 -4.28 14.09
C ALA A 169 17.06 -4.70 12.82
N THR A 170 16.29 -5.79 12.88
CA THR A 170 15.43 -6.26 11.79
C THR A 170 14.32 -5.26 11.47
N VAL A 171 13.71 -4.65 12.50
CA VAL A 171 12.69 -3.60 12.34
C VAL A 171 13.32 -2.36 11.70
N THR A 172 14.49 -1.92 12.16
CA THR A 172 15.24 -0.81 11.54
C THR A 172 15.47 -1.04 10.05
N ARG A 173 15.97 -2.23 9.67
CA ARG A 173 16.20 -2.58 8.27
C ARG A 173 14.91 -2.65 7.47
N ARG A 174 13.82 -3.17 8.04
CA ARG A 174 12.50 -3.24 7.37
C ARG A 174 11.94 -1.84 7.11
N ILE A 175 12.02 -0.94 8.10
CA ILE A 175 11.65 0.48 7.95
C ILE A 175 12.48 1.14 6.85
N ALA A 176 13.80 0.99 6.89
CA ALA A 176 14.69 1.60 5.91
C ALA A 176 14.39 1.13 4.49
N ARG A 177 14.16 -0.17 4.29
CA ARG A 177 14.01 -0.74 2.95
C ARG A 177 12.64 -0.57 2.32
N PHE A 178 11.59 -0.60 3.14
CA PHE A 178 10.23 -0.76 2.65
C PHE A 178 9.30 0.39 3.01
N HIS A 179 9.65 1.22 4.00
CA HIS A 179 8.71 2.22 4.54
C HIS A 179 9.22 3.66 4.48
N VAL A 180 10.54 3.90 4.50
CA VAL A 180 11.12 5.22 4.17
C VAL A 180 11.24 5.36 2.65
N ILE A 181 10.08 5.39 1.99
CA ILE A 181 9.97 5.41 0.54
C ILE A 181 8.79 6.28 0.11
N ASP A 182 8.94 6.96 -1.03
CA ASP A 182 7.84 7.73 -1.59
C ASP A 182 6.86 6.83 -2.35
N ASN A 183 5.80 6.39 -1.65
CA ASN A 183 4.63 5.72 -2.23
C ASN A 183 3.41 6.64 -2.39
N THR A 184 3.60 7.97 -2.35
CA THR A 184 2.48 8.93 -2.41
C THR A 184 1.77 8.88 -3.77
N ARG A 185 2.51 8.58 -4.84
CA ARG A 185 2.07 8.74 -6.24
C ARG A 185 1.85 7.45 -7.03
N GLY A 186 2.24 6.30 -6.47
CA GLY A 186 2.13 5.01 -7.15
C GLY A 186 2.92 3.93 -6.42
N GLU A 187 3.43 2.95 -7.16
CA GLU A 187 4.15 1.80 -6.60
C GLU A 187 5.66 1.99 -6.68
N PRO A 188 6.35 2.35 -5.58
CA PRO A 188 7.77 2.58 -5.64
C PRO A 188 8.57 1.26 -5.67
N PRO A 189 9.75 1.24 -6.31
CA PRO A 189 10.68 0.13 -6.18
C PRO A 189 11.30 0.14 -4.78
N MET A 190 11.16 -0.95 -4.02
CA MET A 190 11.76 -1.05 -2.68
C MET A 190 13.28 -0.90 -2.71
N TRP A 191 13.89 -0.47 -1.60
CA TRP A 191 15.35 -0.37 -1.52
C TRP A 191 15.97 -1.76 -1.37
N ARG A 192 17.03 -2.01 -2.14
CA ARG A 192 17.85 -3.20 -1.96
C ARG A 192 18.62 -3.10 -0.64
N SER A 193 19.05 -4.24 -0.13
CA SER A 193 19.84 -4.32 1.11
C SER A 193 21.10 -3.44 1.04
N ASN A 194 21.79 -3.48 -0.09
CA ASN A 194 23.00 -2.69 -0.35
C ASN A 194 22.74 -1.24 -0.76
N GLU A 195 21.48 -0.81 -0.84
CA GLU A 195 21.09 0.60 -1.06
C GLU A 195 20.83 1.33 0.26
N VAL A 196 20.83 0.60 1.39
CA VAL A 196 20.80 1.18 2.75
C VAL A 196 22.22 1.53 3.16
N THR A 197 22.56 2.82 3.10
CA THR A 197 23.92 3.30 3.39
C THR A 197 24.14 3.54 4.87
N ALA A 198 23.09 3.91 5.60
CA ALA A 198 23.10 3.98 7.07
C ALA A 198 21.68 3.75 7.62
N ALA A 199 21.55 3.00 8.70
CA ALA A 199 20.28 2.85 9.41
C ALA A 199 20.53 2.50 10.87
N ALA A 200 20.18 3.42 11.77
CA ALA A 200 20.33 3.23 13.20
C ALA A 200 19.13 3.85 13.91
N LEU A 201 18.48 3.05 14.77
CA LEU A 201 17.37 3.46 15.62
C LEU A 201 17.62 2.88 17.01
N LYS A 202 17.29 3.64 18.05
CA LYS A 202 17.38 3.21 19.44
C LYS A 202 16.18 3.71 20.25
N LEU A 203 15.92 3.02 21.35
CA LEU A 203 15.00 3.47 22.39
C LEU A 203 15.81 4.11 23.51
N GLU A 204 15.31 5.24 24.00
CA GLU A 204 15.81 5.96 25.17
C GLU A 204 14.71 5.95 26.22
N SER A 205 15.00 5.51 27.44
CA SER A 205 14.02 5.50 28.52
C SER A 205 13.54 6.92 28.85
N THR A 206 12.27 7.04 29.17
CA THR A 206 11.60 8.26 29.61
C THR A 206 10.64 7.91 30.76
N ALA A 207 10.11 8.90 31.48
CA ALA A 207 9.15 8.66 32.56
C ALA A 207 7.90 7.88 32.13
N ASP A 208 7.52 7.99 30.86
CA ASP A 208 6.26 7.47 30.30
C ASP A 208 6.44 6.27 29.35
N GLY A 209 7.63 5.66 29.31
CA GLY A 209 7.99 4.61 28.36
C GLY A 209 9.29 4.94 27.64
N TYR A 210 9.30 4.92 26.31
CA TYR A 210 10.52 5.16 25.53
C TYR A 210 10.34 6.26 24.49
N ARG A 211 11.41 7.02 24.28
CA ARG A 211 11.61 7.86 23.11
C ARG A 211 12.40 7.06 22.08
N LEU A 212 11.86 6.96 20.87
CA LEU A 212 12.61 6.43 19.74
C LEU A 212 13.36 7.58 19.06
N VAL A 213 14.64 7.36 18.76
CA VAL A 213 15.47 8.31 17.98
C VAL A 213 16.33 7.56 16.98
N GLY A 214 16.63 8.18 15.86
CA GLY A 214 17.70 7.74 14.98
C GLY A 214 17.65 8.30 13.57
N LYS A 215 18.36 7.65 12.65
CA LYS A 215 18.61 8.15 11.29
C LYS A 215 18.64 7.00 10.28
N ILE A 216 18.10 7.25 9.10
CA ILE A 216 18.14 6.36 7.95
C ILE A 216 18.63 7.14 6.74
N GLN A 217 19.58 6.55 6.01
CA GLN A 217 20.09 7.02 4.73
C GLN A 217 20.02 5.87 3.73
N VAL A 218 19.41 6.15 2.58
CA VAL A 218 19.24 5.21 1.47
C VAL A 218 19.54 5.93 0.16
N LYS A 219 20.20 5.24 -0.76
CA LYS A 219 20.50 5.76 -2.10
C LYS A 219 20.46 4.62 -3.11
N SER A 220 19.80 4.85 -4.24
CA SER A 220 19.78 3.83 -5.30
C SER A 220 21.17 3.59 -5.84
N ARG A 221 21.41 2.40 -6.38
CA ARG A 221 22.69 2.08 -7.05
C ARG A 221 23.04 3.07 -8.17
N LYS A 222 22.02 3.60 -8.87
CA LYS A 222 22.19 4.60 -9.93
C LYS A 222 22.39 6.03 -9.39
N GLY A 223 22.11 6.26 -8.11
CA GLY A 223 22.15 7.59 -7.50
C GLY A 223 21.04 8.53 -7.96
N ASP A 224 20.04 8.03 -8.69
CA ASP A 224 18.90 8.78 -9.25
C ASP A 224 17.76 8.99 -8.25
N ARG A 225 17.79 8.31 -7.11
CA ARG A 225 16.86 8.51 -5.99
C ARG A 225 17.55 8.24 -4.65
N GLY A 226 17.05 8.87 -3.60
CA GLY A 226 17.57 8.66 -2.25
C GLY A 226 16.74 9.34 -1.19
N CYS A 227 17.04 9.01 0.07
CA CYS A 227 16.46 9.64 1.24
C CYS A 227 17.50 9.75 2.36
N ASP A 228 17.52 10.90 3.04
CA ASP A 228 18.17 11.09 4.33
C ASP A 228 17.10 11.59 5.31
N ALA A 229 16.73 10.73 6.27
CA ALA A 229 15.66 10.99 7.23
C ALA A 229 16.11 10.78 8.68
N ALA A 230 15.69 11.69 9.54
CA ALA A 230 15.70 11.51 10.97
C ALA A 230 14.38 10.90 11.43
N LEU A 231 14.43 10.05 12.45
CA LEU A 231 13.27 9.39 13.04
C LEU A 231 13.16 9.78 14.50
N LEU A 232 11.95 10.16 14.89
CA LEU A 232 11.58 10.44 16.28
C LEU A 232 10.26 9.75 16.59
N GLY A 233 10.12 9.21 17.79
CA GLY A 233 8.88 8.56 18.17
C GLY A 233 8.68 8.41 19.67
N ARG A 234 7.46 8.01 20.03
CA ARG A 234 7.04 7.64 21.37
C ARG A 234 6.57 6.20 21.36
N VAL A 235 7.11 5.41 22.28
CA VAL A 235 6.74 4.00 22.47
C VAL A 235 6.28 3.84 23.91
N ARG A 236 5.11 3.22 24.12
CA ARG A 236 4.64 2.89 25.46
C ARG A 236 4.41 1.41 25.59
N VAL A 237 4.88 0.87 26.72
CA VAL A 237 4.67 -0.51 27.12
C VAL A 237 3.91 -0.47 28.44
N LYS A 238 2.83 -1.23 28.55
CA LYS A 238 2.06 -1.40 29.78
C LYS A 238 1.81 -2.88 29.99
N GLU A 239 2.05 -3.39 31.19
CA GLU A 239 1.81 -4.80 31.55
C GLU A 239 2.45 -5.78 30.54
N GLY A 240 3.69 -5.50 30.14
CA GLY A 240 4.43 -6.32 29.17
C GLY A 240 3.91 -6.24 27.73
N ARG A 241 3.00 -5.32 27.41
CA ARG A 241 2.40 -5.17 26.07
C ARG A 241 2.75 -3.83 25.45
N LEU A 242 3.06 -3.83 24.16
CA LEU A 242 3.18 -2.62 23.35
C LEU A 242 1.78 -1.98 23.20
N THR A 243 1.58 -0.80 23.79
CA THR A 243 0.28 -0.09 23.80
C THR A 243 0.29 1.19 23.00
N ARG A 244 1.47 1.72 22.65
CA ARG A 244 1.62 2.86 21.76
C ARG A 244 2.91 2.75 20.96
N LEU A 245 2.82 3.05 19.69
CA LEU A 245 3.96 3.20 18.79
C LEU A 245 3.60 4.35 17.85
N ASP A 246 4.11 5.54 18.10
CA ASP A 246 3.98 6.69 17.20
C ASP A 246 5.36 7.11 16.76
N ILE A 247 5.71 6.95 15.49
CA ILE A 247 7.01 7.32 14.94
C ILE A 247 6.80 8.23 13.74
N VAL A 248 7.63 9.25 13.59
CA VAL A 248 7.71 10.05 12.38
C VAL A 248 9.15 10.01 11.87
N ALA A 249 9.31 9.51 10.65
CA ALA A 249 10.48 9.76 9.83
C ALA A 249 10.26 11.06 9.05
N ARG A 250 11.19 11.99 9.10
CA ARG A 250 11.15 13.22 8.30
C ARG A 250 12.53 13.48 7.72
N GLY A 251 12.57 13.70 6.42
CA GLY A 251 13.85 13.76 5.72
C GLY A 251 13.79 14.39 4.35
N SER A 252 14.97 14.64 3.81
CA SER A 252 15.18 14.97 2.40
C SER A 252 14.99 13.71 1.56
N TYR A 253 14.24 13.82 0.48
CA TYR A 253 14.05 12.79 -0.53
C TYR A 253 14.27 13.43 -1.91
N PHE A 254 14.74 12.65 -2.87
CA PHE A 254 14.82 13.08 -4.27
C PHE A 254 14.58 11.91 -5.23
N GLY A 255 14.21 12.22 -6.46
CA GLY A 255 14.00 11.24 -7.51
C GLY A 255 12.67 10.47 -7.41
N HIS A 256 12.50 9.50 -8.29
CA HIS A 256 11.33 8.61 -8.31
C HIS A 256 11.65 7.26 -8.94
N GLY A 257 10.74 6.30 -8.80
CA GLY A 257 10.78 5.04 -9.49
C GLY A 257 9.91 5.01 -10.75
N ARG A 258 10.06 3.95 -11.54
CA ARG A 258 9.33 3.72 -12.80
C ARG A 258 7.81 3.93 -12.69
N TYR A 259 7.21 3.54 -11.56
CA TYR A 259 5.76 3.63 -11.34
C TYR A 259 5.37 4.69 -10.30
N THR A 260 6.28 5.59 -9.93
CA THR A 260 6.04 6.74 -9.03
C THR A 260 6.50 8.07 -9.65
N GLY A 261 6.38 8.20 -10.97
CA GLY A 261 6.78 9.39 -11.73
C GLY A 261 6.16 10.70 -11.24
N GLY A 262 6.71 11.82 -11.69
CA GLY A 262 6.22 13.16 -11.34
C GLY A 262 6.63 13.63 -9.95
N ALA A 263 7.86 13.32 -9.52
CA ALA A 263 8.39 13.83 -8.26
C ALA A 263 8.65 15.33 -8.36
N PRO A 264 8.65 16.08 -7.24
CA PRO A 264 9.18 17.43 -7.24
C PRO A 264 10.58 17.46 -7.85
N PRO A 265 10.92 18.49 -8.65
CA PRO A 265 12.28 18.73 -9.07
C PRO A 265 13.22 18.87 -7.85
N GLY A 266 14.40 18.24 -7.94
CA GLY A 266 15.40 18.30 -6.88
C GLY A 266 14.98 17.58 -5.60
N SER A 267 15.41 18.14 -4.47
CA SER A 267 15.11 17.62 -3.13
C SER A 267 13.77 18.14 -2.61
N PHE A 268 13.03 17.28 -1.93
CA PHE A 268 11.80 17.60 -1.23
C PHE A 268 11.77 16.92 0.14
N THR A 269 10.91 17.41 1.04
CA THR A 269 10.73 16.80 2.36
C THR A 269 9.60 15.78 2.32
N LEU A 270 9.96 14.51 2.58
CA LEU A 270 9.03 13.43 2.82
C LEU A 270 8.88 13.22 4.34
N ALA A 271 7.64 13.06 4.79
CA ALA A 271 7.35 12.58 6.13
C ALA A 271 6.66 11.21 6.04
N VAL A 272 7.08 10.26 6.87
CA VAL A 272 6.46 8.95 7.01
C VAL A 272 6.09 8.75 8.49
N ALA A 273 4.80 8.57 8.76
CA ALA A 273 4.27 8.34 10.09
C ALA A 273 3.92 6.86 10.27
N PHE A 274 4.18 6.34 11.46
CA PHE A 274 3.90 4.97 11.89
C PHE A 274 3.01 5.04 13.12
N ARG A 275 1.93 4.25 13.14
CA ARG A 275 1.02 4.15 14.29
C ARG A 275 0.57 2.70 14.48
N LEU A 276 0.39 2.24 15.72
CA LEU A 276 -0.31 0.95 15.94
C LEU A 276 -1.67 0.96 15.23
N ALA A 277 -1.92 -0.04 14.40
CA ALA A 277 -3.18 -0.16 13.70
C ALA A 277 -4.29 -0.64 14.65
N ASP A 278 -5.54 -0.29 14.35
CA ASP A 278 -6.69 -0.94 14.98
C ASP A 278 -6.82 -2.37 14.45
N PRO A 279 -6.64 -3.43 15.28
CA PRO A 279 -6.72 -4.81 14.82
C PRO A 279 -8.11 -5.18 14.27
N LYS A 280 -9.15 -4.40 14.56
CA LYS A 280 -10.50 -4.60 14.03
C LYS A 280 -10.69 -3.95 12.65
N ALA A 281 -9.81 -3.02 12.25
CA ALA A 281 -9.94 -2.33 10.97
C ALA A 281 -9.66 -3.29 9.82
N THR A 282 -10.55 -3.33 8.83
CA THR A 282 -10.41 -4.18 7.63
C THR A 282 -9.15 -3.86 6.83
N SER A 283 -8.62 -2.63 6.93
CA SER A 283 -7.36 -2.23 6.30
C SER A 283 -6.18 -3.07 6.75
N THR A 284 -6.17 -3.57 8.00
CA THR A 284 -5.06 -4.38 8.54
C THR A 284 -4.88 -5.74 7.85
N ARG A 285 -5.87 -6.16 7.05
CA ARG A 285 -5.80 -7.36 6.19
C ARG A 285 -4.99 -7.11 4.92
N VAL A 286 -4.75 -5.85 4.54
CA VAL A 286 -3.94 -5.52 3.38
C VAL A 286 -2.47 -5.68 3.76
N PRO A 287 -1.70 -6.55 3.08
CA PRO A 287 -0.31 -6.77 3.44
C PRO A 287 0.57 -5.57 3.09
N PRO A 288 1.73 -5.42 3.77
CA PRO A 288 2.77 -4.47 3.40
C PRO A 288 3.15 -4.64 1.93
N GLN A 289 3.34 -3.55 1.19
CA GLN A 289 3.75 -3.67 -0.21
C GLN A 289 5.10 -4.39 -0.37
N GLY A 290 6.02 -4.19 0.59
CA GLY A 290 7.30 -4.87 0.63
C GLY A 290 7.20 -6.40 0.72
N SER A 291 6.08 -6.95 1.21
CA SER A 291 5.85 -8.39 1.38
C SER A 291 5.61 -9.16 0.07
N ARG A 292 5.61 -8.48 -1.09
CA ARG A 292 5.65 -9.16 -2.40
C ARG A 292 6.83 -10.13 -2.49
N ASP A 293 7.99 -9.74 -1.94
CA ASP A 293 9.05 -10.66 -1.51
C ASP A 293 8.93 -10.89 0.01
N LEU A 294 8.16 -11.91 0.39
CA LEU A 294 7.83 -12.16 1.79
C LEU A 294 9.09 -12.50 2.63
N ASN A 295 9.99 -13.32 2.08
CA ASN A 295 11.19 -13.71 2.80
C ASN A 295 12.16 -12.54 2.97
N GLY A 296 12.38 -11.74 1.92
CA GLY A 296 13.18 -10.52 2.00
C GLY A 296 12.59 -9.50 2.98
N TYR A 297 11.26 -9.37 3.02
CA TYR A 297 10.55 -8.48 3.95
C TYR A 297 10.67 -8.93 5.41
N LEU A 298 10.38 -10.19 5.71
CA LEU A 298 10.39 -10.72 7.07
C LEU A 298 11.81 -10.74 7.65
N ARG A 299 12.80 -11.19 6.88
CA ARG A 299 14.21 -11.25 7.32
C ARG A 299 14.92 -9.91 7.24
N ALA A 300 14.33 -8.93 6.55
CA ALA A 300 14.93 -7.64 6.24
C ALA A 300 16.34 -7.76 5.60
N ARG A 301 16.56 -8.81 4.79
CA ARG A 301 17.82 -9.11 4.08
C ARG A 301 17.77 -8.76 2.61
#